data_AF-A0A497LXV0-F1
#
_entry.id   AF-A0A497LXV0-F1
#
_cell.length_a   1.000
_cell.length_b   1.000
_cell.length_c   1.000
_cell.angle_alpha   90.00
_cell.angle_beta   90.00
_cell.angle_gamma   90.00
#
_symmetry.space_group_name_H-M   'P 1'
#
loop_
_entity.id
_entity.type
_entity.pdbx_description
1 polymer ?
#
loop_
_entity_poly.entity_id
_entity_poly.type
_entity_poly.pdbx_seq_one_letter_code
_entity_poly.pdbx_strand_id
1 'polypeptide(L)'
;MGLFCKMLHKPFTNKLPVKYAPNNVTALLKKVEAGEVKINPPVELPEWFRGKIIYEKEKCIGCKLCITVCPAKAIEFKEEEKKIKIYMGRCIFCSQCNDVCPVNALHMSNKFLLADTDRLSENLIVE
;
A
#
# COMPACT_ATOMS: atom_id res chain seq x y z
N MET A 1 -22.34 32.30 1.35
CA MET A 1 -21.81 32.01 0.00
C MET A 1 -22.52 30.78 -0.54
N GLY A 2 -23.65 30.97 -1.23
CA GLY A 2 -24.61 29.90 -1.55
C GLY A 2 -24.12 28.87 -2.55
N LEU A 3 -24.65 27.64 -2.45
CA LEU A 3 -24.37 26.48 -3.30
C LEU A 3 -24.40 26.81 -4.82
N PHE A 4 -25.26 27.75 -5.22
CA PHE A 4 -25.43 28.22 -6.60
C PHE A 4 -24.19 28.88 -7.21
N CYS A 5 -23.40 29.59 -6.40
CA CYS A 5 -22.20 30.29 -6.88
C CYS A 5 -21.10 29.30 -7.29
N LYS A 6 -21.05 28.11 -6.66
CA LYS A 6 -20.10 27.04 -7.01
C LYS A 6 -20.40 26.37 -8.35
N MET A 7 -21.65 26.44 -8.86
CA MET A 7 -22.02 25.87 -10.15
C MET A 7 -21.53 26.71 -11.34
N LEU A 8 -21.25 28.00 -11.13
CA LEU A 8 -20.75 28.92 -12.16
C LEU A 8 -19.23 28.94 -12.27
N HIS A 9 -18.51 28.48 -11.24
CA HIS A 9 -17.06 28.35 -11.30
C HIS A 9 -16.67 27.06 -12.01
N LYS A 10 -15.77 27.17 -13.00
CA LYS A 10 -15.08 25.97 -13.52
C LYS A 10 -14.41 25.28 -12.33
N PRO A 11 -14.64 23.98 -12.12
CA PRO A 11 -13.96 23.26 -11.04
C PRO A 11 -12.46 23.39 -11.24
N PHE A 12 -11.74 23.63 -10.14
CA PHE A 12 -10.27 23.64 -10.13
C PHE A 12 -9.70 22.27 -10.52
N THR A 13 -10.47 21.21 -10.33
CA THR A 13 -10.11 19.83 -10.65
C THR A 13 -10.50 19.44 -12.07
N ASN A 14 -9.83 18.42 -12.61
CA ASN A 14 -10.20 17.82 -13.89
C ASN A 14 -11.69 17.43 -13.88
N LYS A 15 -12.41 17.83 -14.94
CA LYS A 15 -13.79 17.40 -15.14
C LYS A 15 -13.81 15.89 -15.25
N LEU A 16 -14.66 15.25 -14.46
CA LEU A 16 -14.95 13.83 -14.59
C LEU A 16 -15.99 13.62 -15.70
N PRO A 17 -15.87 12.56 -16.51
CA PRO A 17 -14.80 11.56 -16.51
C PRO A 17 -13.49 12.09 -17.10
N VAL A 18 -12.36 11.62 -16.57
CA VAL A 18 -11.02 12.02 -17.03
C VAL A 18 -10.86 11.63 -18.50
N LYS A 19 -10.31 12.52 -19.33
CA LYS A 19 -10.18 12.37 -20.80
C LYS A 19 -9.61 11.01 -21.26
N TYR A 20 -8.74 10.40 -20.46
CA TYR A 20 -8.06 9.13 -20.80
C TYR A 20 -8.46 7.96 -19.89
N ALA A 21 -9.49 8.12 -19.06
CA ALA A 21 -9.97 7.02 -18.24
C ALA A 21 -10.66 5.97 -19.12
N PRO A 22 -10.29 4.68 -19.01
CA PRO A 22 -11.01 3.61 -19.70
C PRO A 22 -12.43 3.50 -19.13
N ASN A 23 -13.40 3.20 -20.00
CA ASN A 23 -14.80 2.99 -19.58
C ASN A 23 -14.96 1.81 -18.62
N ASN A 24 -14.07 0.81 -18.69
CA ASN A 24 -14.04 -0.33 -17.77
C ASN A 24 -12.58 -0.75 -17.52
N VAL A 25 -12.10 -0.51 -16.30
CA VAL A 25 -10.72 -0.81 -15.90
C VAL A 25 -10.47 -2.32 -15.89
N THR A 26 -11.42 -3.14 -15.43
CA THR A 26 -11.27 -4.60 -15.39
C THR A 26 -11.13 -5.20 -16.78
N ALA A 27 -11.91 -4.74 -17.75
CA ALA A 27 -11.79 -5.17 -19.14
C ALA A 27 -10.46 -4.74 -19.75
N LEU A 28 -9.97 -3.54 -19.43
CA LEU A 28 -8.65 -3.09 -19.85
C LEU A 28 -7.55 -4.00 -19.28
N LEU A 29 -7.58 -4.31 -17.98
CA LEU A 29 -6.58 -5.17 -17.34
C LEU A 29 -6.52 -6.57 -17.99
N LYS A 30 -7.67 -7.18 -18.31
CA LYS A 30 -7.71 -8.46 -19.04
C LYS A 30 -7.05 -8.39 -20.42
N LYS A 31 -7.22 -7.27 -21.13
CA LYS A 31 -6.57 -7.06 -22.43
C LYS A 31 -5.06 -6.86 -22.30
N VAL A 32 -4.62 -6.23 -21.20
CA VAL A 32 -3.19 -6.10 -20.88
C VAL A 32 -2.59 -7.47 -20.60
N GLU A 33 -3.27 -8.32 -19.82
CA GLU A 33 -2.87 -9.72 -19.58
C GLU A 33 -2.82 -10.55 -20.87
N ALA A 34 -3.77 -10.34 -21.79
CA ALA A 34 -3.79 -10.97 -23.11
C ALA A 34 -2.74 -10.40 -24.09
N GLY A 35 -1.99 -9.35 -23.70
CA GLY A 35 -0.99 -8.70 -24.55
C GLY A 35 -1.57 -7.81 -25.66
N GLU A 36 -2.89 -7.61 -25.71
CA GLU A 36 -3.56 -6.77 -26.71
C GLU A 36 -3.30 -5.28 -26.48
N VAL A 37 -3.03 -4.88 -25.23
CA VAL A 37 -2.81 -3.48 -24.84
C VAL A 37 -1.53 -3.36 -24.02
N LYS A 38 -0.65 -2.46 -24.44
CA LYS A 38 0.57 -2.13 -23.71
C LYS A 38 0.31 -1.00 -22.72
N ILE A 39 0.70 -1.21 -21.47
CA ILE A 39 0.74 -0.16 -20.44
C ILE A 39 2.14 0.40 -20.32
N ASN A 40 2.24 1.60 -19.74
CA ASN A 40 3.53 2.19 -19.42
C ASN A 40 4.23 1.31 -18.37
N PRO A 41 5.48 0.89 -18.62
CA PRO A 41 6.23 0.11 -17.65
C PRO A 41 6.53 0.97 -16.41
N PRO A 42 6.75 0.35 -15.25
CA PRO A 42 7.19 1.09 -14.09
C PRO A 42 8.55 1.75 -14.30
N VAL A 43 8.75 2.89 -13.64
CA VAL A 43 10.02 3.61 -13.63
C VAL A 43 11.04 2.91 -12.71
N GLU A 44 12.32 3.14 -12.98
CA GLU A 44 13.40 2.71 -12.08
C GLU A 44 13.25 3.38 -10.72
N LEU A 45 13.47 2.60 -9.66
CA LEU A 45 13.29 3.05 -8.28
C LEU A 45 14.63 3.45 -7.65
N PRO A 46 14.65 4.49 -6.79
CA PRO A 46 15.82 4.79 -5.98
C PRO A 46 16.04 3.70 -4.93
N GLU A 47 17.27 3.61 -4.42
CA GLU A 47 17.66 2.63 -3.39
C GLU A 47 16.86 2.78 -2.08
N TRP A 48 16.52 4.02 -1.69
CA TRP A 48 15.81 4.34 -0.44
C TRP A 48 14.28 4.26 -0.56
N PHE A 49 13.75 3.61 -1.59
CA PHE A 49 12.32 3.51 -1.82
C PHE A 49 11.58 2.79 -0.67
N ARG A 50 10.38 3.27 -0.34
CA ARG A 50 9.54 2.73 0.74
C ARG A 50 8.35 1.94 0.17
N GLY A 51 8.56 0.65 -0.07
CA GLY A 51 7.52 -0.28 -0.54
C GLY A 51 7.02 -1.25 0.52
N LYS A 52 6.56 -2.43 0.08
CA LYS A 52 6.02 -3.49 0.94
C LYS A 52 6.99 -3.82 2.07
N ILE A 53 6.46 -3.96 3.28
CA ILE A 53 7.27 -4.36 4.43
C ILE A 53 7.67 -5.83 4.27
N ILE A 54 8.97 -6.11 4.45
CA ILE A 54 9.51 -7.45 4.60
C ILE A 54 9.62 -7.72 6.10
N TYR A 55 9.18 -8.91 6.51
CA TYR A 55 9.20 -9.33 7.90
C TYR A 55 10.02 -10.61 8.03
N GLU A 56 11.13 -10.53 8.76
CA GLU A 56 11.97 -11.67 9.11
C GLU A 56 11.50 -12.25 10.44
N LYS A 57 10.58 -13.20 10.34
CA LYS A 57 9.88 -13.79 11.49
C LYS A 57 10.84 -14.41 12.49
N GLU A 58 11.97 -14.95 12.03
CA GLU A 58 12.99 -15.62 12.82
C GLU A 58 13.71 -14.65 13.76
N LYS A 59 14.00 -13.43 13.30
CA LYS A 59 14.65 -12.38 14.10
C LYS A 59 13.71 -11.73 15.12
N CYS A 60 12.40 -11.78 14.88
CA CYS A 60 11.43 -11.07 15.70
C CYS A 60 11.33 -11.65 17.13
N ILE A 61 11.60 -10.82 18.13
CA ILE A 61 11.51 -11.19 19.56
C ILE A 61 10.15 -10.88 20.21
N GLY A 62 9.18 -10.37 19.45
CA GLY A 62 7.82 -10.11 19.96
C GLY A 62 7.72 -8.95 20.97
N CYS A 63 8.63 -7.97 20.93
CA CYS A 63 8.70 -6.87 21.91
C CYS A 63 7.56 -5.82 21.82
N LYS A 64 6.67 -5.92 20.81
CA LYS A 64 5.51 -5.04 20.59
C LYS A 64 5.80 -3.54 20.32
N LEU A 65 7.07 -3.11 20.24
CA LEU A 65 7.45 -1.71 19.97
C LEU A 65 6.89 -1.19 18.63
N CYS A 66 6.93 -2.00 17.57
CA CYS A 66 6.40 -1.63 16.26
C CYS A 66 4.88 -1.35 16.29
N ILE A 67 4.14 -2.02 17.17
CA ILE A 67 2.69 -1.82 17.35
C ILE A 67 2.46 -0.46 18.00
N THR A 68 3.21 -0.16 19.07
CA THR A 68 3.10 1.10 19.81
C THR A 68 3.38 2.32 18.93
N VAL A 69 4.38 2.24 18.05
CA VAL A 69 4.76 3.38 17.19
C VAL A 69 3.89 3.51 15.93
N CYS A 70 3.06 2.53 15.60
CA CYS A 70 2.33 2.52 14.33
C CYS A 70 1.18 3.55 14.33
N PRO A 71 1.28 4.67 13.58
CA PRO A 71 0.24 5.71 13.59
C PRO A 71 -1.07 5.23 12.96
N ALA A 72 -0.99 4.26 12.04
CA ALA A 72 -2.14 3.73 11.32
C ALA A 72 -2.77 2.49 11.97
N LYS A 73 -2.23 2.01 13.11
CA LYS A 73 -2.67 0.77 13.78
C LYS A 73 -2.81 -0.42 12.82
N ALA A 74 -1.79 -0.57 11.96
CA ALA A 74 -1.76 -1.58 10.90
C ALA A 74 -1.16 -2.93 11.35
N ILE A 75 -0.65 -3.02 12.58
CA ILE A 75 0.08 -4.19 13.09
C ILE A 75 -0.72 -4.81 14.24
N GLU A 76 -0.94 -6.11 14.16
CA GLU A 76 -1.59 -6.93 15.17
C GLU A 76 -0.57 -7.90 15.79
N PHE A 77 -0.71 -8.18 17.08
CA PHE A 77 0.11 -9.17 17.77
C PHE A 77 -0.59 -10.53 17.79
N LYS A 78 0.12 -11.57 17.38
CA LYS A 78 -0.29 -12.97 17.51
C LYS A 78 0.26 -13.54 18.81
N GLU A 79 -0.58 -13.63 19.85
CA GLU A 79 -0.17 -14.08 21.19
C GLU A 79 0.40 -15.51 21.19
N GLU A 80 -0.19 -16.43 20.42
CA GLU A 80 0.24 -17.84 20.35
C GLU A 80 1.67 -18.00 19.80
N GLU A 81 2.00 -17.25 18.75
CA GLU A 81 3.29 -17.32 18.08
C GLU A 81 4.33 -16.36 18.70
N LYS A 82 3.88 -15.39 19.51
CA LYS A 82 4.64 -14.21 19.93
C LYS A 82 5.23 -13.42 18.74
N LYS A 83 4.47 -13.33 17.65
CA LYS A 83 4.85 -12.67 16.40
C LYS A 83 3.83 -11.59 16.04
N ILE A 84 4.05 -10.92 14.92
CA ILE A 84 3.16 -9.88 14.42
C ILE A 84 2.55 -10.25 13.08
N LYS A 85 1.39 -9.67 12.80
CA LYS A 85 0.72 -9.66 11.51
C LYS A 85 0.57 -8.21 11.07
N ILE A 86 0.94 -7.89 9.83
CA ILE A 86 0.85 -6.52 9.29
C ILE A 86 -0.18 -6.48 8.16
N TYR A 87 -1.15 -5.58 8.29
CA TYR A 87 -2.17 -5.29 7.29
C TYR A 87 -1.69 -4.16 6.37
N MET A 88 -1.15 -4.52 5.20
CA MET A 88 -0.65 -3.56 4.21
C MET A 88 -1.73 -2.61 3.70
N GLY A 89 -3.00 -3.05 3.68
CA GLY A 89 -4.14 -2.18 3.33
C GLY A 89 -4.39 -1.03 4.32
N ARG A 90 -3.81 -1.06 5.52
CA ARG A 90 -3.83 0.04 6.51
C ARG A 90 -2.48 0.78 6.61
N CYS A 91 -1.41 0.17 6.13
CA CYS A 91 -0.07 0.73 6.25
C CYS A 91 0.07 2.02 5.42
N ILE A 92 0.71 3.04 6.02
CA ILE A 92 0.99 4.33 5.36
C ILE A 92 2.48 4.49 4.98
N PHE A 93 3.25 3.39 4.99
CA PHE A 93 4.65 3.35 4.53
C PHE A 93 5.59 4.37 5.23
N CYS A 94 5.33 4.65 6.51
CA CYS A 94 6.08 5.66 7.28
C CYS A 94 7.45 5.21 7.81
N SER A 95 7.79 3.92 7.72
CA SER A 95 9.05 3.31 8.23
C SER A 95 9.28 3.31 9.75
N GLN A 96 8.42 3.93 10.56
CA GLN A 96 8.61 3.99 12.02
C GLN A 96 8.78 2.61 12.70
N CYS A 97 8.09 1.58 12.20
CA CYS A 97 8.21 0.22 12.70
C CYS A 97 9.57 -0.43 12.39
N ASN A 98 10.22 -0.04 11.29
CA ASN A 98 11.57 -0.47 10.93
C ASN A 98 12.57 0.20 11.88
N ASP A 99 12.48 1.53 12.01
CA ASP A 99 13.43 2.34 12.78
C ASP A 99 13.42 2.01 14.28
N VAL A 100 12.26 1.62 14.84
CA VAL A 100 12.14 1.25 16.26
C VAL A 100 12.54 -0.21 16.55
N CYS A 101 12.74 -1.05 15.52
CA CYS A 101 12.95 -2.47 15.71
C CYS A 101 14.36 -2.75 16.26
N PRO A 102 14.52 -3.22 17.52
CA PRO A 102 15.84 -3.38 18.13
C PRO A 102 16.67 -4.52 17.51
N VAL A 103 16.00 -5.43 16.78
CA VAL A 103 16.58 -6.63 16.18
C VAL A 103 16.56 -6.58 14.65
N ASN A 104 16.15 -5.44 14.06
CA ASN A 104 16.05 -5.25 12.61
C ASN A 104 15.31 -6.41 11.91
N ALA A 105 14.14 -6.78 12.43
CA ALA A 105 13.29 -7.84 11.85
C ALA A 105 12.33 -7.33 10.77
N LEU A 106 12.30 -6.01 10.53
CA LEU A 106 11.41 -5.37 9.56
C LEU A 106 12.24 -4.55 8.58
N HIS A 107 11.93 -4.62 7.30
CA HIS A 107 12.63 -3.88 6.25
C HIS A 107 11.67 -3.31 5.21
N MET A 108 12.06 -2.21 4.56
CA MET A 108 11.34 -1.65 3.43
C MET A 108 11.83 -2.28 2.13
N SER A 109 10.92 -2.77 1.28
CA SER A 109 11.27 -3.31 -0.04
C SER A 109 11.00 -2.34 -1.18
N ASN A 110 11.38 -2.74 -2.39
CA ASN A 110 11.06 -2.04 -3.63
C ASN A 110 9.75 -2.50 -4.28
N LYS A 111 8.92 -3.29 -3.58
CA LYS A 111 7.63 -3.78 -4.10
C LYS A 111 6.53 -2.75 -3.85
N PHE A 112 5.91 -2.22 -4.91
CA PHE A 112 4.82 -1.23 -4.83
C PHE A 112 3.54 -1.65 -5.58
N LEU A 113 3.63 -2.64 -6.48
CA LEU A 113 2.48 -3.17 -7.21
C LEU A 113 1.67 -4.13 -6.31
N LEU A 114 0.99 -3.57 -5.31
CA LEU A 114 0.24 -4.31 -4.29
C LEU A 114 -1.28 -4.31 -4.53
N ALA A 115 -1.73 -3.86 -5.70
CA ALA A 115 -3.15 -3.81 -6.01
C ALA A 115 -3.76 -5.21 -5.98
N ASP A 116 -4.88 -5.34 -5.27
CA ASP A 116 -5.62 -6.59 -5.13
C ASP A 116 -7.12 -6.29 -4.98
N THR A 117 -7.94 -7.31 -5.17
CA THR A 117 -9.41 -7.25 -5.04
C THR A 117 -9.87 -7.58 -3.62
N ASP A 118 -9.13 -8.43 -2.90
CA ASP A 118 -9.41 -8.79 -1.52
C ASP A 118 -8.46 -8.07 -0.56
N ARG A 119 -9.02 -7.57 0.55
CA ARG A 119 -8.27 -6.88 1.61
C ARG A 119 -7.43 -7.83 2.46
N LEU A 120 -7.74 -9.13 2.44
CA LEU A 120 -7.06 -10.16 3.22
C LEU A 120 -6.19 -11.07 2.35
N SER A 121 -5.91 -10.67 1.11
CA SER A 121 -5.05 -11.45 0.22
C SER A 121 -3.63 -11.59 0.77
N GLU A 122 -2.94 -12.65 0.36
CA GLU A 122 -1.53 -12.91 0.71
C GLU A 122 -0.61 -11.74 0.31
N ASN A 123 -1.02 -10.94 -0.68
CA ASN A 123 -0.24 -9.78 -1.09
C ASN A 123 -0.37 -8.61 -0.10
N LEU A 124 -1.47 -8.52 0.64
CA LEU A 124 -1.76 -7.45 1.59
C LEU A 124 -1.54 -7.82 3.06
N ILE A 125 -1.25 -9.08 3.34
CA ILE A 125 -0.94 -9.58 4.68
C ILE A 125 0.53 -9.99 4.77
N VAL A 126 1.21 -9.59 5.85
CA VAL A 126 2.60 -10.00 6.15
C VAL A 126 2.62 -10.66 7.53
N GLU A 127 3.13 -11.89 7.62
CA GLU A 127 3.09 -12.78 8.81
C GLU A 127 4.35 -13.63 9.00
#